data_AF-A0A5C7S0I8-F1
#
_entry.id   AF-A0A5C7S0I8-F1
#
_cell.length_a   1.000
_cell.length_b   1.000
_cell.length_c   1.000
_cell.angle_alpha   90.00
_cell.angle_beta   90.00
_cell.angle_gamma   90.00
#
_symmetry.space_group_name_H-M   'P 1'
#
loop_
_entity.id
_entity.type
_entity.pdbx_description
1 polymer ?
#
loop_
_entity_poly.entity_id
_entity_poly.type
_entity_poly.pdbx_seq_one_letter_code
_entity_poly.pdbx_strand_id
1 'polypeptide(L)'
;MSAEHPYREIAFNGLWQNNPGLVQLLGLCPLMAVSTNAINGLGLGIATIVTLATTNLLISLLRPFIREEIRIPAFVLIIASTVTALELLIHAYFSELYAVLGIFIPLIVTNCIIIGRAEAYAAKNPPQYAWLDGLMMGLGFTLVLVSLGALRELVAHGTLL
;
A
#
# COMPACT_ATOMS: atom_id res chain seq x y z
N MET A 1 1.43 -20.31 -22.26
CA MET A 1 0.18 -20.97 -22.73
C MET A 1 -0.66 -21.13 -21.48
N SER A 2 -1.63 -20.28 -21.15
CA SER A 2 -2.70 -19.73 -21.99
C SER A 2 -3.05 -18.28 -21.60
N ALA A 3 -3.28 -17.44 -22.61
CA ALA A 3 -3.97 -16.17 -22.46
C ALA A 3 -5.47 -16.44 -22.33
N GLU A 4 -6.19 -15.75 -21.41
CA GLU A 4 -7.56 -15.24 -21.64
C GLU A 4 -8.14 -14.38 -20.49
N HIS A 5 -7.56 -14.26 -19.28
CA HIS A 5 -8.00 -13.20 -18.33
C HIS A 5 -6.97 -12.80 -17.23
N PRO A 6 -5.82 -12.19 -17.59
CA PRO A 6 -4.78 -11.82 -16.61
C PRO A 6 -5.28 -10.84 -15.54
N TYR A 7 -6.22 -9.94 -15.87
CA TYR A 7 -6.80 -8.96 -14.94
C TYR A 7 -7.64 -9.61 -13.83
N ARG A 8 -8.39 -10.66 -14.17
CA ARG A 8 -9.33 -11.31 -13.25
C ARG A 8 -8.60 -12.16 -12.23
N GLU A 9 -7.50 -12.79 -12.62
CA GLU A 9 -6.63 -13.58 -11.75
C GLU A 9 -5.81 -12.70 -10.80
N ILE A 10 -5.36 -11.53 -11.25
CA ILE A 10 -4.69 -10.51 -10.40
C ILE A 10 -5.67 -9.95 -9.36
N ALA A 11 -6.89 -9.61 -9.77
CA ALA A 11 -7.93 -9.14 -8.86
C ALA A 11 -8.36 -10.22 -7.84
N PHE A 12 -8.52 -11.47 -8.28
CA PHE A 12 -8.90 -12.57 -7.39
C PHE A 12 -7.77 -12.98 -6.43
N ASN A 13 -6.50 -12.90 -6.87
CA ASN A 13 -5.36 -13.12 -5.99
C ASN A 13 -5.16 -11.98 -4.98
N GLY A 14 -5.29 -10.72 -5.38
CA GLY A 14 -5.14 -9.57 -4.48
C GLY A 14 -6.22 -9.50 -3.39
N LEU A 15 -7.46 -9.90 -3.71
CA LEU A 15 -8.58 -9.88 -2.75
C LEU A 15 -8.73 -11.16 -1.92
N TRP A 16 -8.45 -12.35 -2.46
CA TRP A 16 -8.86 -13.62 -1.82
C TRP A 16 -7.72 -14.61 -1.51
N GLN A 17 -6.82 -14.92 -2.46
CA GLN A 17 -5.78 -15.96 -2.27
C GLN A 17 -4.43 -15.46 -1.72
N ASN A 18 -4.05 -14.21 -1.99
CA ASN A 18 -2.79 -13.58 -1.56
C ASN A 18 -3.07 -12.23 -0.87
N ASN A 19 -4.05 -12.21 0.05
CA ASN A 19 -4.35 -10.99 0.77
C ASN A 19 -3.13 -10.60 1.63
N PRO A 20 -2.53 -9.42 1.40
CA PRO A 20 -1.27 -9.02 2.02
C PRO A 20 -1.34 -9.00 3.56
N GLY A 21 -2.51 -8.70 4.13
CA GLY A 21 -2.71 -8.66 5.57
C GLY A 21 -2.96 -10.03 6.22
N LEU A 22 -3.76 -10.90 5.58
CA LEU A 22 -4.25 -12.15 6.19
C LEU A 22 -3.39 -13.38 5.83
N VAL A 23 -2.86 -13.44 4.61
CA VAL A 23 -2.10 -14.60 4.11
C VAL A 23 -0.62 -14.33 4.10
N GLN A 24 -0.23 -13.10 3.74
CA GLN A 24 1.16 -12.73 3.56
C GLN A 24 1.80 -12.13 4.83
N LEU A 25 0.98 -11.69 5.80
CA LEU A 25 1.41 -11.06 7.06
C LEU A 25 2.34 -9.85 6.84
N LEU A 26 2.21 -9.14 5.72
CA LEU A 26 2.93 -7.89 5.46
C LEU A 26 2.06 -6.67 5.82
N GLY A 27 2.70 -5.61 6.32
CA GLY A 27 2.00 -4.38 6.71
C GLY A 27 1.42 -4.40 8.14
N LEU A 28 1.98 -5.21 9.03
CA LEU A 28 1.54 -5.30 10.43
C LEU A 28 1.78 -4.00 11.23
N CYS A 29 2.86 -3.27 10.94
CA CYS A 29 3.20 -2.03 11.65
C CYS A 29 2.09 -0.96 11.55
N PRO A 30 1.63 -0.57 10.33
CA PRO A 30 0.51 0.37 10.21
C PRO A 30 -0.81 -0.22 10.71
N LEU A 31 -1.00 -1.54 10.58
CA LEU A 31 -2.21 -2.22 11.03
C LEU A 31 -2.39 -2.15 12.55
N MET A 32 -1.33 -2.39 13.32
CA MET A 32 -1.37 -2.24 14.79
C MET A 32 -1.56 -0.79 15.22
N ALA A 33 -0.98 0.16 14.48
CA ALA A 33 -0.98 1.57 14.85
C ALA A 33 -2.32 2.28 14.58
N VAL A 34 -3.01 1.95 13.48
CA VAL A 34 -4.15 2.76 12.98
C VAL A 34 -5.51 2.04 13.10
N SER A 35 -5.53 0.82 13.62
CA SER A 35 -6.77 0.05 13.82
C SER A 35 -7.64 0.51 15.00
N THR A 36 -7.39 1.67 15.60
CA THR A 36 -8.23 2.21 16.68
C THR A 36 -9.50 2.89 16.16
N ASN A 37 -9.46 3.46 14.95
CA ASN A 37 -10.60 4.15 14.33
C ASN A 37 -10.70 3.76 12.85
N ALA A 38 -11.90 3.46 12.38
CA ALA A 38 -12.16 3.08 10.99
C ALA A 38 -11.81 4.22 10.00
N ILE A 39 -12.08 5.47 10.38
CA ILE A 39 -11.81 6.66 9.56
C ILE A 39 -10.31 6.82 9.29
N ASN A 40 -9.49 6.67 10.33
CA ASN A 40 -8.03 6.75 10.20
C ASN A 40 -7.48 5.58 9.38
N GLY A 41 -8.03 4.37 9.57
CA GLY A 41 -7.65 3.18 8.81
C GLY A 41 -7.96 3.33 7.31
N LEU A 42 -9.10 3.96 6.98
CA LEU A 42 -9.48 4.25 5.60
C LEU A 42 -8.59 5.32 4.98
N GLY A 43 -8.28 6.40 5.71
CA GLY A 43 -7.36 7.44 5.26
C GLY A 43 -5.96 6.90 4.96
N LEU A 44 -5.40 6.10 5.87
CA LEU A 44 -4.10 5.45 5.65
C LEU A 44 -4.17 4.44 4.49
N GLY A 45 -5.23 3.64 4.41
CA GLY A 45 -5.44 2.68 3.34
C GLY A 45 -5.41 3.33 1.95
N ILE A 46 -6.16 4.42 1.76
CA ILE A 46 -6.17 5.17 0.50
C ILE A 46 -4.77 5.72 0.18
N ALA A 47 -4.09 6.32 1.16
CA ALA A 47 -2.72 6.81 0.97
C ALA A 47 -1.77 5.67 0.54
N THR A 48 -1.90 4.49 1.14
CA THR A 48 -1.10 3.32 0.77
C THR A 48 -1.44 2.77 -0.61
N ILE A 49 -2.71 2.79 -1.05
CA ILE A 49 -3.11 2.39 -2.42
C ILE A 49 -2.43 3.27 -3.45
N VAL A 50 -2.54 4.59 -3.27
CA VAL A 50 -1.95 5.57 -4.20
C VAL A 50 -0.45 5.41 -4.25
N THR A 51 0.19 5.26 -3.09
CA THR A 51 1.64 5.04 -2.99
C THR A 51 2.04 3.73 -3.68
N LEU A 52 1.41 2.59 -3.37
CA LEU A 52 1.72 1.29 -3.97
C LEU A 52 1.59 1.31 -5.50
N ALA A 53 0.50 1.87 -6.01
CA ALA A 53 0.27 1.94 -7.45
C ALA A 53 1.33 2.79 -8.15
N THR A 54 1.65 3.97 -7.59
CA THR A 54 2.67 4.87 -8.16
C THR A 54 4.08 4.30 -8.03
N THR A 55 4.47 3.77 -6.87
CA THR A 55 5.82 3.21 -6.67
C THR A 55 6.04 1.97 -7.52
N ASN A 56 5.05 1.08 -7.66
CA ASN A 56 5.19 -0.10 -8.53
C ASN A 56 5.33 0.28 -10.00
N LEU A 57 4.61 1.31 -10.45
CA LEU A 57 4.74 1.84 -11.81
C LEU A 57 6.14 2.44 -12.04
N LEU A 58 6.61 3.30 -11.12
CA LEU A 58 7.93 3.91 -11.16
C LEU A 58 9.04 2.86 -11.16
N ILE A 59 8.99 1.90 -10.25
CA ILE A 59 10.02 0.86 -10.13
C ILE A 59 10.08 -0.02 -11.38
N SER A 60 8.93 -0.39 -11.96
CA SER A 60 8.88 -1.15 -13.21
C SER A 60 9.46 -0.38 -14.40
N LEU A 61 9.33 0.95 -14.43
CA LEU A 61 9.94 1.81 -15.45
C LEU A 61 11.45 2.00 -15.24
N LEU A 62 11.89 2.18 -13.99
CA LEU A 62 13.29 2.44 -13.65
C LEU A 62 14.15 1.16 -13.51
N ARG A 63 13.55 -0.04 -13.53
CA ARG A 63 14.26 -1.31 -13.40
C ARG A 63 15.50 -1.49 -14.31
N PRO A 64 15.56 -1.07 -15.60
CA PRO A 64 16.75 -1.31 -16.42
C PRO A 64 17.95 -0.44 -16.00
N PHE A 65 17.73 0.64 -15.25
CA PHE A 65 18.79 1.51 -14.74
C PHE A 65 19.34 1.07 -13.37
N ILE A 66 18.65 0.14 -12.68
CA ILE A 66 19.00 -0.26 -11.31
C ILE A 66 19.91 -1.48 -11.34
N ARG A 67 21.13 -1.33 -10.83
CA ARG A 67 22.08 -2.44 -10.62
C ARG A 67 21.60 -3.34 -9.47
N GLU A 68 21.84 -4.65 -9.59
CA GLU A 68 21.36 -5.63 -8.61
C GLU A 68 21.93 -5.39 -7.20
N GLU A 69 23.18 -4.96 -7.12
CA GLU A 69 23.90 -4.67 -5.86
C GLU A 69 23.24 -3.58 -5.00
N ILE A 70 22.54 -2.64 -5.61
CA ILE A 70 21.93 -1.47 -4.94
C ILE A 70 20.41 -1.44 -5.08
N ARG A 71 19.79 -2.59 -5.38
CA ARG A 71 18.35 -2.68 -5.67
C ARG A 71 17.47 -2.23 -4.50
N ILE A 72 17.71 -2.75 -3.30
CA ILE A 72 16.89 -2.43 -2.11
C ILE A 72 17.01 -0.95 -1.73
N PRO A 73 18.22 -0.37 -1.60
CA PRO A 73 18.35 1.07 -1.34
C PRO A 73 17.70 1.94 -2.41
N ALA A 74 17.84 1.58 -3.70
CA ALA A 74 17.22 2.33 -4.80
C ALA A 74 15.68 2.32 -4.71
N PHE A 75 15.08 1.16 -4.39
CA PHE A 75 13.62 1.08 -4.21
C PHE A 75 13.14 1.92 -3.04
N VAL A 76 13.83 1.88 -1.90
CA VAL A 76 13.48 2.69 -0.73
C VAL A 76 13.57 4.19 -1.05
N LEU A 77 14.56 4.63 -1.83
CA LEU A 77 14.66 6.04 -2.27
C LEU A 77 13.51 6.47 -3.18
N ILE A 78 13.09 5.61 -4.11
CA ILE A 78 11.92 5.87 -4.98
C ILE A 78 10.64 5.95 -4.14
N ILE A 79 10.47 5.03 -3.18
CA ILE A 79 9.31 5.03 -2.28
C ILE A 79 9.32 6.29 -1.41
N ALA A 80 10.45 6.62 -0.78
CA ALA A 80 10.58 7.80 0.08
C ALA A 80 10.25 9.10 -0.67
N SER A 81 10.80 9.29 -1.88
CA SER A 81 10.50 10.48 -2.68
C SER A 81 9.02 10.57 -3.10
N THR A 82 8.40 9.43 -3.44
CA THR A 82 6.97 9.36 -3.76
C THR A 82 6.09 9.68 -2.56
N VAL A 83 6.42 9.14 -1.38
CA VAL A 83 5.68 9.40 -0.13
C VAL A 83 5.86 10.84 0.33
N THR A 84 7.05 11.43 0.20
CA THR A 84 7.25 12.86 0.50
C THR A 84 6.43 13.76 -0.43
N ALA A 85 6.32 13.41 -1.71
CA ALA A 85 5.44 14.14 -2.63
C ALA A 85 3.95 14.01 -2.22
N LEU A 86 3.54 12.83 -1.78
CA LEU A 86 2.19 12.59 -1.26
C LEU A 86 1.92 13.37 0.03
N GLU A 87 2.91 13.43 0.93
CA GLU A 87 2.84 14.19 2.18
C GLU A 87 2.53 15.67 1.92
N LEU A 88 3.27 16.28 1.00
CA LEU A 88 3.08 17.68 0.60
C LEU A 88 1.69 17.90 -0.01
N LEU A 89 1.18 16.93 -0.79
CA LEU A 89 -0.15 16.98 -1.39
C LEU A 89 -1.25 16.89 -0.32
N ILE A 90 -1.12 15.97 0.64
CA ILE A 90 -2.08 15.84 1.75
C ILE A 90 -2.09 17.11 2.60
N HIS A 91 -0.92 17.68 2.91
CA HIS A 91 -0.80 18.93 3.65
C HIS A 91 -1.51 20.11 2.94
N ALA A 92 -1.47 20.14 1.60
CA ALA A 92 -2.08 21.21 0.81
C ALA A 92 -3.62 21.09 0.67
N TYR A 93 -4.16 19.87 0.56
CA TYR A 93 -5.59 19.66 0.30
C TYR A 93 -6.40 19.27 1.54
N PHE A 94 -5.80 18.60 2.54
CA PHE A 94 -6.51 17.99 3.67
C PHE A 94 -5.76 18.22 4.99
N SER A 95 -5.81 19.45 5.51
CA SER A 95 -5.14 19.86 6.76
C SER A 95 -5.63 19.10 8.00
N GLU A 96 -6.93 18.81 8.10
CA GLU A 96 -7.48 18.00 9.20
C GLU A 96 -6.96 16.56 9.18
N LEU A 97 -6.88 15.94 8.00
CA LEU A 97 -6.36 14.59 7.87
C LEU A 97 -4.85 14.57 8.12
N TYR A 98 -4.12 15.59 7.69
CA TYR A 98 -2.68 15.71 7.94
C TYR A 98 -2.35 15.80 9.44
N ALA A 99 -3.16 16.49 10.25
CA ALA A 99 -2.92 16.62 11.69
C ALA A 99 -2.87 15.27 12.41
N VAL A 100 -3.66 14.28 11.95
CA VAL A 100 -3.68 12.93 12.51
C VAL A 100 -2.72 12.00 11.76
N LEU A 101 -2.71 12.07 10.42
CA LEU A 101 -1.96 11.13 9.57
C LEU A 101 -0.48 11.47 9.46
N GLY A 102 -0.06 12.71 9.75
CA GLY A 102 1.31 13.20 9.58
C GLY A 102 2.36 12.35 10.29
N ILE A 103 2.04 11.85 11.49
CA ILE A 103 2.92 10.95 12.25
C ILE A 103 3.00 9.55 11.62
N PHE A 104 1.97 9.14 10.87
CA PHE A 104 1.88 7.84 10.22
C PHE A 104 2.47 7.82 8.80
N ILE A 105 2.76 8.96 8.19
CA ILE A 105 3.35 9.05 6.84
C ILE A 105 4.73 8.35 6.76
N PRO A 106 5.65 8.49 7.73
CA PRO A 106 6.90 7.72 7.76
C PRO A 106 6.69 6.20 7.85
N LEU A 107 5.56 5.74 8.42
CA LEU A 107 5.22 4.31 8.46
C LEU A 107 4.81 3.78 7.08
N ILE A 108 4.41 4.64 6.14
CA ILE A 108 4.16 4.24 4.75
C ILE A 108 5.49 3.90 4.07
N VAL A 109 6.53 4.72 4.25
CA VAL A 109 7.86 4.50 3.64
C VAL A 109 8.46 3.17 4.08
N THR A 110 8.31 2.84 5.37
CA THR A 110 8.84 1.62 5.98
C THR A 110 7.86 0.44 5.91
N ASN A 111 6.77 0.56 5.17
CA ASN A 111 5.77 -0.49 5.09
C ASN A 111 6.28 -1.66 4.25
N CYS A 112 6.36 -2.83 4.90
CA CYS A 112 6.86 -4.07 4.28
C CYS A 112 6.05 -4.48 3.05
N ILE A 113 4.75 -4.14 2.96
CA ILE A 113 3.94 -4.45 1.78
C ILE A 113 4.48 -3.73 0.53
N ILE A 114 4.94 -2.48 0.66
CA ILE A 114 5.36 -1.66 -0.47
C ILE A 114 6.70 -2.19 -1.00
N ILE A 115 7.66 -2.42 -0.09
CA ILE A 115 8.97 -2.97 -0.45
C ILE A 115 8.82 -4.41 -0.99
N GLY A 116 8.03 -5.25 -0.32
CA GLY A 116 7.83 -6.65 -0.71
C GLY A 116 7.20 -6.80 -2.09
N ARG A 117 6.18 -5.98 -2.43
CA ARG A 117 5.57 -6.00 -3.78
C ARG A 117 6.48 -5.38 -4.84
N ALA A 118 7.22 -4.34 -4.49
CA ALA A 118 8.20 -3.74 -5.39
C ALA A 118 9.26 -4.76 -5.85
N GLU A 119 9.79 -5.55 -4.92
CA GLU A 119 10.79 -6.57 -5.23
C GLU A 119 10.21 -7.82 -5.89
N ALA A 120 9.10 -8.34 -5.37
CA ALA A 120 8.53 -9.60 -5.84
C ALA A 120 7.84 -9.47 -7.21
N TYR A 121 7.20 -8.32 -7.49
CA TYR A 121 6.36 -8.13 -8.67
C TYR A 121 6.83 -6.98 -9.58
N ALA A 122 7.02 -5.77 -9.05
CA ALA A 122 7.30 -4.59 -9.90
C ALA A 122 8.64 -4.70 -10.64
N ALA A 123 9.67 -5.27 -10.01
CA ALA A 123 10.98 -5.48 -10.62
C ALA A 123 10.96 -6.46 -11.82
N LYS A 124 9.98 -7.38 -11.86
CA LYS A 124 9.95 -8.50 -12.83
C LYS A 124 8.89 -8.31 -13.92
N ASN A 125 7.82 -7.55 -13.64
CA ASN A 125 6.68 -7.38 -14.55
C ASN A 125 6.71 -6.01 -15.26
N PRO A 126 6.04 -5.87 -16.43
CA PRO A 126 5.94 -4.60 -17.14
C PRO A 126 5.01 -3.60 -16.41
N PRO A 127 5.11 -2.29 -16.72
CA PRO A 127 4.53 -1.22 -15.92
C PRO A 127 3.00 -1.29 -15.78
N GLN A 128 2.30 -1.73 -16.83
CA GLN A 128 0.85 -1.84 -16.84
C GLN A 128 0.34 -2.88 -15.83
N TYR A 129 0.98 -4.04 -15.74
CA TYR A 129 0.62 -5.07 -14.76
C TYR A 129 1.09 -4.70 -13.35
N ALA A 130 2.25 -4.05 -13.21
CA ALA A 130 2.77 -3.61 -11.92
C ALA A 130 1.87 -2.56 -11.24
N TRP A 131 1.31 -1.63 -12.03
CA TRP A 131 0.36 -0.64 -11.52
C TRP A 131 -0.94 -1.29 -11.03
N LEU A 132 -1.50 -2.21 -11.82
CA LEU A 132 -2.71 -2.95 -11.45
C LEU A 132 -2.49 -3.80 -10.19
N ASP A 133 -1.32 -4.43 -10.05
CA ASP A 133 -0.94 -5.19 -8.86
C ASP A 133 -0.93 -4.30 -7.62
N GLY A 134 -0.31 -3.12 -7.71
CA GLY A 134 -0.26 -2.16 -6.60
C GLY A 134 -1.65 -1.69 -6.17
N LEU A 135 -2.54 -1.47 -7.14
CA LEU A 135 -3.91 -1.04 -6.88
C LEU A 135 -4.75 -2.14 -6.22
N MET A 136 -4.69 -3.38 -6.73
CA MET A 136 -5.42 -4.52 -6.16
C MET A 136 -4.91 -4.92 -4.77
N MET A 137 -3.58 -4.95 -4.57
CA MET A 137 -2.97 -5.26 -3.28
C MET A 137 -3.24 -4.18 -2.24
N GLY A 138 -3.18 -2.90 -2.64
CA GLY A 138 -3.53 -1.78 -1.76
C GLY A 138 -5.01 -1.82 -1.34
N LEU A 139 -5.92 -2.18 -2.25
CA LEU A 139 -7.34 -2.36 -1.93
C LEU A 139 -7.55 -3.49 -0.92
N GLY A 140 -6.89 -4.63 -1.11
CA GLY A 140 -6.93 -5.74 -0.16
C GLY A 140 -6.44 -5.33 1.22
N PHE A 141 -5.32 -4.60 1.29
CA PHE A 141 -4.79 -4.08 2.55
C PHE A 141 -5.75 -3.07 3.22
N THR A 142 -6.36 -2.17 2.44
CA THR A 142 -7.33 -1.19 2.93
C THR A 142 -8.58 -1.86 3.49
N LEU A 143 -9.10 -2.90 2.82
CA LEU A 143 -10.24 -3.67 3.33
C LEU A 143 -9.92 -4.34 4.67
N VAL A 144 -8.70 -4.85 4.85
CA VAL A 144 -8.26 -5.41 6.14
C VAL A 144 -8.16 -4.33 7.22
N LEU A 145 -7.60 -3.16 6.90
CA LEU A 145 -7.52 -2.04 7.84
C LEU A 145 -8.91 -1.54 8.27
N VAL A 146 -9.82 -1.36 7.32
CA VAL A 146 -11.17 -0.86 7.59
C VAL A 146 -11.98 -1.87 8.38
N SER A 147 -11.91 -3.17 8.03
CA SER A 147 -12.63 -4.22 8.76
C SER A 147 -12.11 -4.38 10.20
N LEU A 148 -10.79 -4.36 10.41
CA LEU A 148 -10.22 -4.43 11.76
C LEU A 148 -10.46 -3.16 12.57
N GLY A 149 -10.38 -1.99 11.93
CA GLY A 149 -10.72 -0.70 12.55
C GLY A 149 -12.16 -0.68 13.02
N ALA A 150 -13.11 -1.03 12.14
CA ALA A 150 -14.52 -1.09 12.47
C ALA A 150 -14.82 -2.10 13.58
N LEU A 151 -14.16 -3.27 13.58
CA LEU A 151 -14.36 -4.28 14.63
C LEU A 151 -13.81 -3.81 15.99
N ARG A 152 -12.66 -3.14 16.01
CA ARG A 152 -12.10 -2.57 17.25
C ARG A 152 -12.92 -1.40 17.77
N GLU A 153 -13.41 -0.54 16.88
CA GLU A 153 -14.27 0.59 17.23
C GLU A 153 -15.60 0.12 17.82
N LEU A 154 -16.21 -0.90 17.20
CA LEU A 154 -17.43 -1.54 17.70
C LEU A 154 -17.23 -2.15 19.11
N VAL A 155 -16.11 -2.83 19.34
CA VAL A 155 -15.80 -3.43 20.64
C VAL A 155 -15.42 -2.38 21.70
N ALA A 156 -14.75 -1.29 21.30
CA ALA A 156 -14.26 -0.26 22.21
C ALA A 156 -15.35 0.75 22.61
N HIS A 157 -16.18 1.19 21.66
CA HIS A 157 -17.10 2.31 21.85
C HIS A 157 -18.58 1.94 21.67
N GLY A 158 -18.91 0.70 21.25
CA GLY A 158 -20.30 0.25 21.08
C GLY A 158 -21.09 1.04 20.03
N THR A 159 -20.41 1.85 19.21
CA THR A 159 -20.98 2.79 18.23
C THR A 159 -20.15 2.72 16.94
N LEU A 160 -20.80 3.01 15.80
CA LEU A 160 -20.19 3.10 14.47
C LEU A 160 -20.14 4.59 14.06
N LEU A 161 -19.13 5.32 14.56
CA LEU A 161 -18.54 6.55 13.95
C LEU A 161 -17.44 7.17 14.83
#